data_AF-A0A6L9SFP5-F1
#
_entry.id   AF-A0A6L9SFP5-F1
#
_cell.length_a   1.000
_cell.length_b   1.000
_cell.length_c   1.000
_cell.angle_alpha   90.00
_cell.angle_beta   90.00
_cell.angle_gamma   90.00
#
_symmetry.space_group_name_H-M   'P 1'
#
loop_
_entity.id
_entity.type
_entity.pdbx_description
1 polymer ?
#
loop_
_entity_poly.entity_id
_entity_poly.type
_entity_poly.pdbx_seq_one_letter_code
_entity_poly.pdbx_strand_id
1 'polypeptide(L)'
;MNSRDPFPEDPWQQAQWWEWHMVELRTGVPPEAPRGTAPRPGFDPAAVPLTQRERMKAEELNALGVRIGASGVRKRRQRYERDGVMAMVDGRKRRETHRFGRSHPSVVEAMRTAVNEYRDGPPVPATVVFRRAREIWDASAPEGIEFPSDRTLYRIYHELEKE
;
A
#
# COMPACT_ATOMS: atom_id res chain seq x y z
N MET A 1 -19.40 4.77 -2.59
CA MET A 1 -18.31 5.76 -2.64
C MET A 1 -17.77 5.91 -4.07
N ASN A 2 -17.24 7.09 -4.42
CA ASN A 2 -16.95 7.55 -5.78
C ASN A 2 -15.50 7.29 -6.21
N SER A 3 -15.28 7.07 -7.52
CA SER A 3 -13.98 6.93 -8.21
C SER A 3 -13.07 8.17 -8.18
N ARG A 4 -12.92 8.85 -7.03
CA ARG A 4 -12.38 10.22 -6.94
C ARG A 4 -11.21 10.41 -5.97
N ASP A 5 -10.85 9.41 -5.19
CA ASP A 5 -9.86 9.62 -4.14
C ASP A 5 -8.43 9.44 -4.68
N PRO A 6 -7.50 10.34 -4.30
CA PRO A 6 -6.10 10.22 -4.65
C PRO A 6 -5.52 8.91 -4.12
N PHE A 7 -4.47 8.42 -4.78
CA PHE A 7 -3.81 7.19 -4.37
C PHE A 7 -3.37 7.28 -2.89
N PRO A 8 -3.88 6.40 -1.99
CA PRO A 8 -3.62 6.53 -0.55
C PRO A 8 -2.15 6.30 -0.19
N GLU A 9 -1.70 6.83 0.95
CA GLU A 9 -0.35 6.55 1.48
C GLU A 9 -0.30 5.28 2.35
N ASP A 10 -1.40 5.00 3.06
CA ASP A 10 -1.54 3.83 3.92
C ASP A 10 -1.56 2.53 3.10
N PRO A 11 -0.72 1.52 3.41
CA PRO A 11 -0.63 0.29 2.63
C PRO A 11 -1.94 -0.51 2.52
N TRP A 12 -2.77 -0.48 3.57
CA TRP A 12 -4.03 -1.23 3.60
C TRP A 12 -5.10 -0.52 2.77
N GLN A 13 -5.17 0.81 2.86
CA GLN A 13 -6.01 1.63 2.00
C GLN A 13 -5.56 1.57 0.54
N GLN A 14 -4.25 1.51 0.26
CA GLN A 14 -3.73 1.28 -1.09
C GLN A 14 -4.19 -0.07 -1.65
N ALA A 15 -4.15 -1.13 -0.84
CA ALA A 15 -4.57 -2.46 -1.27
C ALA A 15 -6.07 -2.48 -1.61
N GLN A 16 -6.91 -1.87 -0.77
CA GLN A 16 -8.35 -1.71 -1.01
C GLN A 16 -8.63 -0.84 -2.25
N TRP A 17 -7.89 0.27 -2.41
CA TRP A 17 -8.01 1.14 -3.58
C TRP A 17 -7.68 0.38 -4.88
N TRP A 18 -6.61 -0.42 -4.86
CA TRP A 18 -6.28 -1.29 -5.98
C TRP A 18 -7.33 -2.37 -6.23
N GLU A 19 -7.82 -3.03 -5.17
CA GLU A 19 -8.89 -4.01 -5.28
C GLU A 19 -10.13 -3.40 -5.95
N TRP A 20 -10.55 -2.21 -5.53
CA TRP A 20 -11.68 -1.51 -6.10
C TRP A 20 -11.54 -1.36 -7.63
N HIS A 21 -10.37 -0.88 -8.08
CA HIS A 21 -10.10 -0.73 -9.51
C HIS A 21 -9.97 -2.07 -10.26
N MET A 22 -9.45 -3.12 -9.64
CA MET A 22 -9.35 -4.44 -10.27
C MET A 22 -10.72 -5.11 -10.40
N VAL A 23 -11.58 -4.97 -9.40
CA VAL A 23 -12.97 -5.46 -9.44
C VAL A 23 -13.75 -4.74 -10.53
N GLU A 24 -13.74 -3.40 -10.55
CA GLU A 24 -14.42 -2.61 -11.57
C GLU A 24 -13.92 -2.95 -12.97
N LEU A 25 -12.60 -3.12 -13.16
CA LEU A 25 -12.04 -3.51 -14.45
C LEU A 25 -12.54 -4.89 -14.91
N ARG A 26 -12.74 -5.83 -13.99
CA ARG A 26 -13.19 -7.19 -14.31
C ARG A 26 -14.69 -7.26 -14.59
N THR A 27 -15.50 -6.73 -13.69
CA THR A 27 -16.97 -6.86 -13.70
C THR A 27 -17.65 -5.70 -14.44
N GLY A 28 -16.93 -4.61 -14.69
CA GLY A 28 -17.48 -3.34 -15.15
C GLY A 28 -18.22 -2.58 -14.06
N VAL A 29 -18.27 -3.10 -12.83
CA VAL A 29 -19.09 -2.57 -11.73
C VAL A 29 -18.23 -2.46 -10.46
N PRO A 30 -18.27 -1.33 -9.74
CA PRO A 30 -17.59 -1.19 -8.45
C PRO A 30 -18.00 -2.26 -7.42
N PRO A 31 -17.11 -2.67 -6.51
CA PRO A 31 -17.41 -3.69 -5.49
C PRO A 31 -18.56 -3.30 -4.55
N GLU A 32 -18.76 -2.01 -4.27
CA GLU A 32 -19.82 -1.50 -3.38
C GLU A 32 -21.14 -1.19 -4.11
N ALA A 33 -21.21 -1.41 -5.43
CA ALA A 33 -22.41 -1.07 -6.17
C ALA A 33 -23.58 -2.00 -5.80
N PRO A 34 -24.83 -1.48 -5.74
CA PRO A 34 -26.01 -2.32 -5.52
C PRO A 34 -26.09 -3.47 -6.53
N ARG A 35 -26.66 -4.61 -6.11
CA ARG A 35 -26.90 -5.73 -7.04
C ARG A 35 -27.79 -5.28 -8.19
N GLY A 36 -27.43 -5.68 -9.41
CA GLY A 36 -28.12 -5.27 -10.63
C GLY A 36 -27.66 -3.92 -11.20
N THR A 37 -26.66 -3.26 -10.59
CA THR A 37 -26.02 -2.08 -11.19
C THR A 37 -25.43 -2.44 -12.55
N ALA A 38 -25.78 -1.66 -13.57
CA ALA A 38 -25.25 -1.85 -14.90
C ALA A 38 -23.74 -1.53 -14.94
N PRO A 39 -22.96 -2.27 -15.76
CA PRO A 39 -21.56 -1.95 -15.99
C PRO A 39 -21.35 -0.52 -16.48
N ARG A 40 -20.29 0.13 -16.02
CA ARG A 40 -19.92 1.47 -16.47
C ARG A 40 -19.58 1.44 -17.96
N PRO A 41 -20.05 2.41 -18.78
CA PRO A 41 -19.66 2.51 -20.17
C PRO A 41 -18.14 2.49 -20.35
N GLY A 42 -17.64 1.69 -21.29
CA GLY A 42 -16.21 1.48 -21.50
C GLY A 42 -15.58 0.38 -20.61
N PHE A 43 -16.29 -0.13 -19.61
CA PHE A 43 -15.83 -1.19 -18.72
C PHE A 43 -16.72 -2.44 -18.73
N ASP A 44 -17.82 -2.41 -19.48
CA ASP A 44 -18.72 -3.54 -19.68
C ASP A 44 -17.99 -4.77 -20.24
N PRO A 45 -17.91 -5.90 -19.49
CA PRO A 45 -17.27 -7.12 -19.97
C PRO A 45 -17.97 -7.75 -21.19
N ALA A 46 -19.25 -7.48 -21.41
CA ALA A 46 -19.99 -8.01 -22.56
C ALA A 46 -19.72 -7.21 -23.85
N ALA A 47 -19.40 -5.92 -23.72
CA ALA A 47 -19.22 -5.02 -24.87
C ALA A 47 -17.75 -4.65 -25.15
N VAL A 48 -16.88 -4.68 -24.13
CA VAL A 48 -15.51 -4.13 -24.22
C VAL A 48 -14.45 -5.19 -23.90
N PRO A 49 -13.52 -5.46 -24.85
CA PRO A 49 -12.40 -6.38 -24.62
C PRO A 49 -11.58 -5.99 -23.40
N LEU A 50 -11.11 -6.99 -22.64
CA LEU A 50 -10.33 -6.78 -21.42
C LEU A 50 -9.09 -5.90 -21.63
N THR A 51 -8.40 -6.07 -22.76
CA THR A 51 -7.21 -5.27 -23.12
C THR A 51 -7.53 -3.79 -23.31
N GLN A 52 -8.69 -3.47 -23.89
CA GLN A 52 -9.16 -2.10 -24.03
C GLN A 52 -9.50 -1.50 -22.65
N ARG A 53 -10.13 -2.27 -21.78
CA ARG A 53 -10.42 -1.86 -20.39
C ARG A 53 -9.15 -1.60 -19.58
N GLU A 54 -8.12 -2.44 -19.73
CA GLU A 54 -6.80 -2.26 -19.11
C GLU A 54 -6.13 -0.95 -19.56
N ARG A 55 -6.24 -0.60 -20.85
CA ARG A 55 -5.71 0.66 -21.39
C ARG A 55 -6.50 1.87 -20.89
N MET A 56 -7.82 1.84 -20.95
CA MET A 56 -8.67 2.92 -20.43
C MET A 56 -8.44 3.14 -18.94
N LYS A 57 -8.28 2.07 -18.15
CA LYS A 57 -7.96 2.19 -16.73
C LYS A 57 -6.59 2.81 -16.52
N ALA A 58 -5.58 2.45 -17.32
CA ALA A 58 -4.27 3.08 -17.22
C ALA A 58 -4.37 4.59 -17.47
N GLU A 59 -5.09 5.03 -18.49
CA GLU A 59 -5.31 6.46 -18.79
C GLU A 59 -6.00 7.18 -17.60
N GLU A 60 -7.05 6.58 -17.04
CA GLU A 60 -7.75 7.09 -15.84
C GLU A 60 -6.82 7.20 -14.62
N LEU A 61 -6.04 6.16 -14.34
CA LEU A 61 -5.14 6.14 -13.19
C LEU A 61 -4.00 7.16 -13.33
N ASN A 62 -3.49 7.38 -14.55
CA ASN A 62 -2.51 8.43 -14.80
C ASN A 62 -3.10 9.82 -14.56
N ALA A 63 -4.37 10.05 -14.93
CA ALA A 63 -5.06 11.31 -14.65
C ALA A 63 -5.22 11.57 -13.14
N LEU A 64 -5.27 10.50 -12.34
CA LEU A 64 -5.26 10.54 -10.86
C LEU A 64 -3.85 10.60 -10.26
N GLY A 65 -2.80 10.76 -11.08
CA GLY A 65 -1.41 10.87 -10.63
C GLY A 65 -0.67 9.54 -10.42
N VAL A 66 -1.33 8.39 -10.66
CA VAL A 66 -0.70 7.07 -10.57
C VAL A 66 -0.02 6.73 -11.90
N ARG A 67 1.30 6.90 -11.96
CA ARG A 67 2.10 6.58 -13.14
C ARG A 67 2.12 5.07 -13.44
N ILE A 68 1.24 4.61 -14.32
CA ILE A 68 1.14 3.18 -14.70
C ILE A 68 0.69 3.01 -16.15
N GLY A 69 1.33 2.09 -16.88
CA GLY A 69 0.89 1.70 -18.23
C GLY A 69 -0.09 0.52 -18.21
N ALA A 70 -0.73 0.24 -19.36
CA ALA A 70 -1.68 -0.88 -19.51
C ALA A 70 -1.08 -2.25 -19.09
N SER A 71 0.19 -2.50 -19.42
CA SER A 71 0.93 -3.69 -18.97
C SER A 71 1.06 -3.79 -17.44
N GLY A 72 1.22 -2.65 -16.76
CA GLY A 72 1.25 -2.57 -15.30
C GLY A 72 -0.11 -2.89 -14.69
N VAL A 73 -1.18 -2.34 -15.26
CA VAL A 73 -2.57 -2.65 -14.87
C VAL A 73 -2.85 -4.14 -15.04
N ARG A 74 -2.50 -4.72 -16.19
CA ARG A 74 -2.63 -6.16 -16.46
C ARG A 74 -1.92 -7.02 -15.42
N LYS A 75 -0.66 -6.73 -15.11
CA LYS A 75 0.13 -7.49 -14.12
C LYS A 75 -0.47 -7.42 -12.71
N ARG A 76 -1.00 -6.25 -12.32
CA ARG A 76 -1.70 -6.08 -11.04
C ARG A 76 -2.99 -6.88 -11.02
N ARG A 77 -3.81 -6.81 -12.07
CA ARG A 77 -5.03 -7.63 -12.21
C ARG A 77 -4.74 -9.12 -12.07
N GLN A 78 -3.77 -9.64 -12.80
CA GLN A 78 -3.41 -11.06 -12.73
C GLN A 78 -2.96 -11.48 -11.32
N ARG A 79 -2.25 -10.60 -10.61
CA ARG A 79 -1.84 -10.85 -9.23
C ARG A 79 -3.05 -10.84 -8.28
N TYR A 80 -3.99 -9.92 -8.46
CA TYR A 80 -5.23 -9.88 -7.69
C TYR A 80 -6.08 -11.13 -7.92
N GLU A 81 -6.22 -11.58 -9.17
CA GLU A 81 -6.97 -12.80 -9.50
C GLU A 81 -6.36 -14.06 -8.87
N ARG A 82 -5.03 -14.11 -8.74
CA ARG A 82 -4.33 -15.25 -8.15
C ARG A 82 -4.36 -15.24 -6.62
N ASP A 83 -4.11 -14.09 -6.01
CA ASP A 83 -3.74 -13.99 -4.59
C ASP A 83 -4.68 -13.07 -3.77
N GLY A 84 -5.69 -12.46 -4.40
CA GLY A 84 -6.63 -11.55 -3.76
C GLY A 84 -6.04 -10.20 -3.34
N VAL A 85 -6.77 -9.48 -2.48
CA VAL A 85 -6.43 -8.12 -2.00
C VAL A 85 -5.08 -8.06 -1.29
N MET A 86 -4.68 -9.13 -0.58
CA MET A 86 -3.42 -9.18 0.16
C MET A 86 -2.18 -9.03 -0.74
N ALA A 87 -2.29 -9.38 -2.02
CA ALA A 87 -1.19 -9.20 -2.96
C ALA A 87 -1.15 -7.81 -3.61
N MET A 88 -2.14 -6.95 -3.34
CA MET A 88 -2.18 -5.56 -3.80
C MET A 88 -1.42 -4.60 -2.87
N VAL A 89 -1.07 -5.04 -1.65
CA VAL A 89 -0.13 -4.35 -0.77
C VAL A 89 1.22 -4.20 -1.50
N ASP A 90 1.84 -3.01 -1.47
CA ASP A 90 3.09 -2.74 -2.21
C ASP A 90 4.11 -3.88 -2.00
N GLY A 91 4.50 -4.52 -3.10
CA GLY A 91 5.45 -5.63 -3.08
C GLY A 91 6.83 -5.24 -2.55
N ARG A 92 7.19 -3.94 -2.58
CA ARG A 92 8.35 -3.39 -1.87
C ARG A 92 8.13 -3.39 -0.38
N LYS A 93 6.98 -2.89 0.11
CA LYS A 93 6.61 -2.99 1.53
C LYS A 93 6.60 -4.45 1.99
N ARG A 94 6.12 -5.40 1.17
CA ARG A 94 6.24 -6.85 1.46
C ARG A 94 7.67 -7.37 1.49
N ARG A 95 8.57 -6.91 0.60
CA ARG A 95 10.01 -7.23 0.64
C ARG A 95 10.68 -6.61 1.86
N GLU A 96 10.27 -5.42 2.23
CA GLU A 96 10.72 -4.68 3.40
C GLU A 96 10.25 -5.36 4.69
N THR A 97 9.00 -5.86 4.72
CA THR A 97 8.54 -6.80 5.76
C THR A 97 9.44 -8.03 5.79
N HIS A 98 9.80 -8.64 4.66
CA HIS A 98 10.77 -9.74 4.69
C HIS A 98 12.17 -9.35 5.21
N ARG A 99 12.64 -8.12 4.97
CA ARG A 99 13.91 -7.58 5.50
C ARG A 99 13.86 -7.34 7.01
N PHE A 100 12.78 -6.76 7.52
CA PHE A 100 12.61 -6.42 8.94
C PHE A 100 11.86 -7.49 9.76
N GLY A 101 11.52 -8.63 9.14
CA GLY A 101 10.74 -9.72 9.72
C GLY A 101 9.24 -9.41 9.82
N ARG A 102 8.50 -10.09 10.71
CA ARG A 102 7.03 -9.88 10.89
C ARG A 102 6.65 -8.50 11.49
N SER A 103 7.55 -7.52 11.50
CA SER A 103 7.27 -6.19 12.03
C SER A 103 6.27 -5.45 11.13
N HIS A 104 5.28 -4.78 11.74
CA HIS A 104 4.29 -4.01 11.01
C HIS A 104 4.96 -2.84 10.26
N PRO A 105 4.57 -2.54 9.00
CA PRO A 105 5.18 -1.47 8.20
C PRO A 105 5.24 -0.11 8.91
N SER A 106 4.17 0.28 9.61
CA SER A 106 4.13 1.56 10.33
C SER A 106 5.18 1.68 11.45
N VAL A 107 5.60 0.56 12.06
CA VAL A 107 6.68 0.58 13.06
C VAL A 107 8.02 0.82 12.37
N VAL A 108 8.25 0.18 11.22
CA VAL A 108 9.48 0.37 10.44
C VAL A 108 9.60 1.83 9.99
N GLU A 109 8.52 2.44 9.52
CA GLU A 109 8.49 3.85 9.12
C GLU A 109 8.75 4.80 10.30
N ALA A 110 8.14 4.53 11.46
CA ALA A 110 8.39 5.33 12.67
C ALA A 110 9.86 5.24 13.12
N MET A 111 10.45 4.05 13.08
CA MET A 111 11.86 3.82 13.39
C MET A 111 12.79 4.50 12.38
N ARG A 112 12.50 4.39 11.08
CA ARG A 112 13.24 5.03 10.00
C ARG A 112 13.25 6.55 10.15
N THR A 113 12.09 7.13 10.47
CA THR A 113 11.94 8.56 10.72
C THR A 113 12.79 8.99 11.92
N ALA A 114 12.70 8.28 13.05
CA ALA A 114 13.50 8.59 14.23
C ALA A 114 15.01 8.47 13.97
N VAL A 115 15.48 7.42 13.27
CA VAL A 115 16.90 7.29 12.90
C VAL A 115 17.38 8.46 12.04
N ASN A 116 16.57 8.87 11.06
CA ASN A 116 16.92 9.98 10.18
C ASN A 116 16.97 11.33 10.90
N GLU A 117 16.12 11.58 11.91
CA GLU A 117 16.19 12.80 12.72
C GLU A 117 17.53 12.96 13.46
N TYR A 118 18.17 11.85 13.85
CA TYR A 118 19.44 11.85 14.57
C TYR A 118 20.67 11.58 13.68
N ARG A 119 20.47 11.29 12.38
CA ARG A 119 21.53 10.85 11.45
C ARG A 119 22.68 11.86 11.32
N ASP A 120 22.35 13.15 11.28
CA ASP A 120 23.31 14.25 11.07
C ASP A 120 23.76 14.92 12.40
N GLY A 121 23.33 14.39 13.54
CA GLY A 121 23.63 14.92 14.87
C GLY A 121 24.72 14.14 15.63
N PRO A 122 25.04 14.57 16.86
CA PRO A 122 25.86 13.77 17.77
C PRO A 122 25.25 12.39 18.01
N PRO A 123 26.05 11.32 18.18
CA PRO A 123 25.54 9.99 18.46
C PRO A 123 24.63 9.98 19.69
N VAL A 124 23.44 9.41 19.55
CA VAL A 124 22.49 9.23 20.65
C VAL A 124 22.34 7.75 21.00
N PRO A 125 22.05 7.39 22.26
CA PRO A 125 21.72 6.02 22.63
C PRO A 125 20.50 5.51 21.84
N ALA A 126 20.52 4.24 21.43
CA ALA A 126 19.41 3.62 20.70
C ALA A 126 18.06 3.73 21.44
N THR A 127 18.07 3.74 22.77
CA THR A 127 16.86 3.95 23.60
C THR A 127 16.21 5.32 23.38
N VAL A 128 16.99 6.36 23.06
CA VAL A 128 16.47 7.69 22.70
C VAL A 128 15.76 7.61 21.35
N VAL A 129 16.37 6.94 20.38
CA VAL A 129 15.76 6.69 19.06
C VAL A 129 14.46 5.90 19.20
N PHE A 130 14.42 4.88 20.06
CA PHE A 130 13.24 4.03 20.26
C PHE A 130 12.11 4.78 20.94
N ARG A 131 12.42 5.60 21.95
CA ARG A 131 11.44 6.50 22.56
C ARG A 131 10.84 7.43 21.51
N ARG A 132 11.69 8.01 20.66
CA ARG A 132 11.24 8.89 19.58
C ARG A 132 10.38 8.16 18.54
N ALA A 133 10.77 6.95 18.15
CA ALA A 133 9.99 6.11 17.25
C ALA A 133 8.63 5.74 17.85
N ARG A 134 8.54 5.52 19.16
CA ARG A 134 7.28 5.30 19.85
C ARG A 134 6.39 6.54 19.84
N GLU A 135 6.94 7.73 20.09
CA GLU A 135 6.18 8.99 19.98
C GLU A 135 5.60 9.19 18.57
N ILE A 136 6.39 8.93 17.53
CA ILE A 136 5.95 9.01 16.12
C ILE A 136 4.87 7.96 15.83
N TRP A 137 5.04 6.75 16.36
CA TRP A 137 4.06 5.68 16.20
C TRP A 137 2.76 5.98 16.93
N ASP A 138 2.79 6.44 18.18
CA ASP A 138 1.60 6.78 18.97
C ASP A 138 0.75 7.87 18.27
N ALA A 139 1.39 8.79 17.53
CA ALA A 139 0.70 9.81 16.74
C ALA A 139 0.01 9.27 15.47
N SER A 140 0.37 8.07 15.01
CA SER A 140 -0.07 7.48 13.73
C SER A 140 -0.53 6.02 13.87
N ALA A 141 -0.78 5.57 15.11
CA ALA A 141 -0.91 4.16 15.43
C ALA A 141 -2.17 3.57 14.77
N PRO A 142 -2.04 2.49 13.98
CA PRO A 142 -3.20 1.75 13.51
C PRO A 142 -3.92 1.08 14.68
N GLU A 143 -5.26 1.14 14.68
CA GLU A 143 -6.08 0.59 15.76
C GLU A 143 -5.86 -0.92 15.92
N GLY A 144 -5.68 -1.36 17.17
CA GLY A 144 -5.51 -2.78 17.51
C GLY A 144 -4.12 -3.38 17.23
N ILE A 145 -3.14 -2.57 16.81
CA ILE A 145 -1.75 -3.02 16.66
C ILE A 145 -0.94 -2.56 17.88
N GLU A 146 -0.25 -3.50 18.54
CA GLU A 146 0.66 -3.16 19.65
C GLU A 146 2.04 -2.75 19.14
N PHE A 147 2.67 -1.81 19.85
CA PHE A 147 4.05 -1.45 19.56
C PHE A 147 5.00 -2.60 19.92
N PRO A 148 6.02 -2.91 19.10
CA PRO A 148 6.89 -4.05 19.34
C PRO A 148 7.78 -3.93 20.56
N SER A 149 8.29 -5.08 21.02
CA SER A 149 9.29 -5.16 22.09
C SER A 149 10.65 -4.57 21.69
N ASP A 150 11.44 -4.16 22.68
CA ASP A 150 12.80 -3.63 22.49
C ASP A 150 13.68 -4.54 21.63
N ARG A 151 13.60 -5.85 21.81
CA ARG A 151 14.34 -6.82 20.98
C ARG A 151 14.00 -6.70 19.48
N THR A 152 12.74 -6.42 19.16
CA THR A 152 12.29 -6.21 17.78
C THR A 152 12.73 -4.85 17.28
N LEU A 153 12.70 -3.81 18.12
CA LEU A 153 13.20 -2.47 17.78
C LEU A 153 14.69 -2.48 17.46
N TYR A 154 15.51 -3.14 18.29
CA TYR A 154 16.95 -3.34 18.03
C TYR A 154 17.20 -4.06 16.70
N ARG A 155 16.40 -5.07 16.36
CA ARG A 155 16.51 -5.76 15.07
C ARG A 155 16.23 -4.81 13.90
N ILE A 156 15.16 -4.00 14.00
CA ILE A 156 14.81 -3.02 12.96
C ILE A 156 15.91 -1.96 12.83
N TYR A 157 16.39 -1.43 13.96
CA TYR A 157 17.43 -0.42 14.03
C TYR A 157 18.72 -0.88 13.31
N HIS A 158 19.22 -2.08 13.62
CA HIS A 158 20.41 -2.63 12.95
C HIS A 158 20.21 -2.90 11.46
N GLU A 159 18.99 -3.20 11.01
CA GLU A 159 18.72 -3.35 9.58
C GLU A 159 18.64 -2.00 8.85
N LEU A 160 18.23 -0.93 9.54
CA LEU A 160 18.21 0.45 9.04
C LEU A 160 19.61 1.10 9.00
N GLU A 161 20.50 0.76 9.93
CA GLU A 161 21.91 1.22 9.90
C GLU A 161 22.67 0.75 8.65
N LYS A 162 22.16 -0.28 7.96
CA LYS A 162 22.74 -0.82 6.72
C LYS A 162 22.28 -0.09 5.45
N GLU A 163 21.48 0.97 5.58
CA GLU A 163 20.92 1.76 4.46
C GLU A 163 21.61 3.12 4.27
#